data_AF-A0A0C2TNR9-F1
#
_entry.id   AF-A0A0C2TNR9-F1
#
_cell.length_a   1.000
_cell.length_b   1.000
_cell.length_c   1.000
_cell.angle_alpha   90.00
_cell.angle_beta   90.00
_cell.angle_gamma   90.00
#
_symmetry.space_group_name_H-M   'P 1'
#
loop_
_entity.id
_entity.type
_entity.pdbx_description
1 polymer ?
#
loop_
_entity_poly.entity_id
_entity_poly.type
_entity_poly.pdbx_seq_one_letter_code
_entity_poly.pdbx_strand_id
1 'polypeptide(L)' 'MAGAYQPGFHPHLPSARYNFLAKALGASMWFFIFYRARKDGAKLLGHHPFEDHGHGHESHH' A
#
# COMPACT_ATOMS: atom_id res chain seq x y z
N MET A 1 -25.23 49.75 -5.78
CA MET A 1 -24.20 49.20 -6.69
C MET A 1 -24.27 47.68 -6.58
N ALA A 2 -24.72 47.00 -7.65
CA ALA A 2 -24.79 45.55 -7.70
C ALA A 2 -23.37 44.97 -7.75
N GLY A 3 -23.04 44.07 -6.83
CA GLY A 3 -21.74 43.40 -6.78
C GLY A 3 -21.52 42.55 -8.04
N ALA A 4 -20.37 42.71 -8.67
CA ALA A 4 -19.98 41.98 -9.85
C ALA A 4 -20.01 40.46 -9.60
N TYR A 5 -20.66 39.72 -10.51
CA TYR A 5 -20.58 38.27 -10.60
C TYR A 5 -19.10 37.90 -10.82
N GLN A 6 -18.43 37.44 -9.77
CA GLN A 6 -17.11 36.83 -9.90
C GLN A 6 -17.35 35.48 -10.59
N PRO A 7 -16.76 35.18 -11.76
CA PRO A 7 -16.79 33.84 -12.30
C PRO A 7 -16.01 32.95 -11.33
N GLY A 8 -16.74 32.29 -10.43
CA GLY A 8 -16.16 31.40 -9.44
C GLY A 8 -15.43 30.25 -10.12
N PHE A 9 -14.50 29.62 -9.42
CA PHE A 9 -13.96 28.34 -9.86
C PHE A 9 -15.10 27.32 -9.75
N HIS A 10 -15.69 26.92 -10.89
CA HIS A 10 -16.68 25.85 -10.98
C HIS A 10 -15.99 24.58 -11.47
N PRO A 11 -15.28 23.82 -10.61
CA PRO A 11 -14.65 22.57 -11.03
C PRO A 11 -15.77 21.62 -11.45
N HIS A 12 -15.70 21.17 -12.70
CA HIS A 12 -16.63 20.18 -13.22
C HIS A 12 -16.58 18.94 -12.33
N LEU A 13 -17.71 18.59 -11.72
CA LEU A 13 -17.78 17.42 -10.86
C LEU A 13 -17.38 16.19 -11.69
N PRO A 14 -16.34 15.42 -11.27
CA PRO A 14 -15.96 14.22 -11.98
C PRO A 14 -17.18 13.30 -12.01
N SER A 15 -17.50 12.79 -13.21
CA SER A 15 -18.67 11.95 -13.38
C SER A 15 -18.61 10.77 -12.40
N ALA A 16 -19.77 10.30 -11.91
CA ALA A 16 -19.84 9.21 -10.94
C ALA A 16 -19.05 7.96 -11.36
N ARG A 17 -18.93 7.74 -12.67
CA ARG A 17 -18.11 6.67 -13.27
C ARG A 17 -16.62 6.80 -12.94
N TYR A 18 -16.06 8.00 -13.01
CA TYR A 18 -14.66 8.25 -12.65
C TYR A 18 -14.40 8.05 -11.16
N ASN A 19 -15.33 8.49 -10.31
CA ASN A 19 -15.21 8.26 -8.87
C ASN A 19 -15.28 6.77 -8.51
N PHE A 20 -16.15 6.00 -9.16
CA PHE A 20 -16.23 4.56 -8.97
C PHE A 20 -14.94 3.85 -9.42
N LEU A 21 -14.45 4.15 -10.62
CA LEU A 21 -13.21 3.57 -11.15
C LEU A 21 -12.00 3.93 -10.28
N ALA A 22 -11.90 5.20 -9.85
CA ALA A 22 -10.83 5.64 -8.96
C ALA A 22 -10.85 4.89 -7.62
N LYS A 23 -12.03 4.67 -7.04
CA LYS A 23 -12.19 3.90 -5.79
C LYS A 23 -11.87 2.43 -6.00
N ALA A 24 -12.28 1.83 -7.11
CA ALA A 24 -11.95 0.45 -7.45
C ALA A 24 -10.43 0.25 -7.65
N LEU A 25 -9.76 1.18 -8.34
CA LEU A 25 -8.31 1.20 -8.53
C LEU A 25 -7.55 1.40 -7.21
N GLY A 26 -7.99 2.34 -6.37
CA GLY A 26 -7.38 2.54 -5.04
C GLY A 26 -7.57 1.33 -4.13
N ALA A 27 -8.78 0.73 -4.13
CA ALA A 27 -9.07 -0.47 -3.37
C ALA A 27 -8.24 -1.66 -3.86
N SER A 28 -8.06 -1.85 -5.18
CA SER A 28 -7.24 -2.93 -5.71
C SER A 28 -5.76 -2.77 -5.37
N MET A 29 -5.23 -1.54 -5.38
CA MET A 29 -3.87 -1.25 -4.92
C MET A 29 -3.65 -1.68 -3.47
N TRP A 30 -4.51 -1.24 -2.55
CA TRP A 30 -4.41 -1.60 -1.14
C TRP A 30 -4.66 -3.09 -0.91
N PHE A 31 -5.65 -3.68 -1.59
CA PHE A 31 -5.90 -5.12 -1.57
C PHE A 31 -4.65 -5.89 -1.96
N PHE A 32 -3.93 -5.46 -3.00
CA PHE A 32 -2.69 -6.10 -3.44
C PHE A 32 -1.59 -6.01 -2.37
N ILE A 33 -1.44 -4.87 -1.70
CA ILE A 33 -0.46 -4.70 -0.62
C ILE A 33 -0.78 -5.66 0.53
N PHE A 34 -2.04 -5.74 0.99
CA PHE A 34 -2.41 -6.66 2.08
C PHE A 34 -2.34 -8.14 1.69
N TYR A 35 -2.73 -8.46 0.46
CA TYR A 35 -2.58 -9.81 -0.09
C TYR A 35 -1.10 -10.22 -0.11
N ARG A 36 -0.23 -9.32 -0.56
CA ARG A 36 1.21 -9.57 -0.61
C ARG A 36 1.83 -9.60 0.78
N ALA A 37 1.42 -8.73 1.69
CA ALA A 37 1.84 -8.80 3.09
C ALA A 37 1.43 -10.12 3.77
N ARG A 38 0.27 -10.70 3.43
CA ARG A 38 -0.14 -12.01 3.96
C ARG A 38 0.68 -13.16 3.38
N LYS A 39 0.96 -13.14 2.07
CA LYS A 39 1.72 -14.20 1.39
C LYS A 39 3.23 -14.12 1.61
N ASP A 40 3.78 -12.92 1.55
CA ASP A 40 5.20 -12.63 1.77
C ASP A 40 5.48 -12.28 3.25
N GLY A 41 4.51 -12.42 4.15
CA GLY A 41 4.65 -12.09 5.57
C GLY A 41 5.76 -12.86 6.28
N ALA A 42 5.95 -14.14 5.95
CA ALA A 42 7.09 -14.94 6.41
C ALA A 42 8.43 -14.49 5.80
N LYS A 43 8.40 -13.83 4.64
CA LYS A 43 9.60 -13.32 3.95
C LYS A 43 10.06 -11.98 4.52
N LEU A 44 9.15 -11.23 5.16
CA LEU A 44 9.44 -9.98 5.86
C LEU A 44 9.69 -10.17 7.36
N LEU A 45 9.17 -11.24 7.97
CA LEU A 45 9.39 -11.59 9.39
C LEU A 45 10.68 -12.38 9.66
N GLY A 46 11.60 -12.41 8.71
CA GLY A 46 12.97 -12.88 8.95
C GLY A 46 13.16 -14.39 8.74
N HIS A 47 13.50 -14.77 7.50
CA HIS A 47 14.46 -15.85 7.33
C HIS A 47 15.85 -15.21 7.40
N HIS A 48 16.44 -15.20 8.61
CA HIS A 48 17.81 -14.79 8.80
C HIS A 48 18.74 -15.98 8.55
N PRO A 49 19.58 -15.95 7.50
CA PRO A 49 20.50 -17.07 7.22
C PRO A 49 21.58 -17.26 8.30
N PHE A 50 21.67 -16.37 9.29
CA PHE A 50 22.60 -16.47 10.42
C PHE A 50 22.01 -17.11 11.67
N GLU A 51 20.69 -17.33 11.76
CA GLU A 51 20.11 -18.19 12.82
C GLU A 51 20.33 -19.69 12.52
N ASP A 52 20.57 -20.05 11.26
CA ASP A 52 20.95 -21.40 10.82
C ASP A 52 22.45 -21.71 11.03
N HIS A 53 23.26 -20.76 11.50
CA HIS A 53 24.71 -20.90 11.68
C HIS A 53 25.17 -20.55 13.11
N GLY A 54 24.68 -21.32 14.08
CA GLY A 54 25.28 -21.51 15.40
C GLY A 54 24.55 -22.69 16.04
N HIS A 55 25.15 -23.84 16.30
CA HIS A 55 26.28 -24.07 17.19
C HIS A 55 27.10 -25.29 16.73
N GLY A 56 28.36 -25.07 16.36
CA GLY A 56 29.31 -26.14 16.03
C GLY A 56 30.73 -25.77 16.39
N HIS A 57 30.93 -25.12 17.55
CA HIS A 57 32.26 -24.93 18.12
C HIS A 57 32.49 -25.94 19.24
N GLU A 58 33.49 -26.80 18.97
CA GLU A 58 34.50 -27.27 19.92
C GLU A 58 34.02 -27.88 21.24
N SER A 59 34.09 -29.22 21.29
CA SER A 59 34.52 -29.90 22.51
C SER A 59 35.56 -30.95 22.11
N HIS A 60 36.83 -30.56 22.21
CA HIS A 60 37.95 -31.47 22.45
C HIS A 60 37.62 -32.35 23.66
N HIS A 61 37.67 -33.68 23.50
CA HIS A 61 38.06 -34.66 24.52
C HIS A 61 38.27 -36.02 23.86
#